data_AF-A0A8S2Q7R9-F1
#
_entry.id   AF-A0A8S2Q7R9-F1
#
_cell.length_a   1.000
_cell.length_b   1.000
_cell.length_c   1.000
_cell.angle_alpha   90.00
_cell.angle_beta   90.00
_cell.angle_gamma   90.00
#
_symmetry.space_group_name_H-M   'P 1'
#
loop_
_entity.id
_entity.type
_entity.pdbx_description
1 polymer ?
#
loop_
_entity_poly.entity_id
_entity_poly.type
_entity_poly.pdbx_seq_one_letter_code
_entity_poly.pdbx_strand_id
1 'polypeptide(L)'
;MPNYSSFYANDLTHRLMSLLNEPLDNAQESKNMFYRNSMQSAFYQVLCEIKGKTALNTGQLSNIDDQPSEQLIRVNNMLVAEGISERSASTHSSLTNSSDQNNMLDYSDYRIKLDRIRQIYNVELEKYENHCDDFCSHVKTLIWEQSKIRPISEQELNNMNRIIRKKCSAIPFQLKQNTCEAVMILRSRSLDARRKRRNFSKLAIETLTGYFHSHLSNPYPSEEAKEELASQCGLSVAQ
;
A
#
# COMPACT_ATOMS: atom_id res chain seq x y z
N MET A 1 -46.12 28.78 -44.93
CA MET A 1 -45.81 27.56 -44.15
C MET A 1 -45.07 27.99 -42.89
N PRO A 2 -45.69 27.95 -41.70
CA PRO A 2 -45.04 28.44 -40.48
C PRO A 2 -43.84 27.55 -40.15
N ASN A 3 -42.72 28.16 -39.76
CA ASN A 3 -41.47 27.50 -39.37
C ASN A 3 -41.63 26.73 -38.05
N TYR A 4 -42.33 25.59 -38.08
CA TYR A 4 -42.51 24.71 -36.91
C TYR A 4 -41.16 24.17 -36.36
N SER A 5 -40.15 24.06 -37.21
CA SER A 5 -38.78 23.67 -36.81
C SER A 5 -38.11 24.68 -35.87
N SER A 6 -38.31 25.99 -36.09
CA SER A 6 -37.72 27.04 -35.25
C SER A 6 -38.35 27.12 -33.87
N PHE A 7 -39.65 26.83 -33.76
CA PHE A 7 -40.37 26.85 -32.48
C PHE A 7 -39.94 25.68 -31.58
N TYR A 8 -39.83 24.47 -32.17
CA TYR A 8 -39.32 23.29 -31.47
C TYR A 8 -37.86 23.42 -31.01
N ALA A 9 -37.02 24.09 -31.81
CA ALA A 9 -35.62 24.33 -31.46
C ALA A 9 -35.47 25.27 -30.25
N ASN A 10 -36.28 26.33 -30.18
CA ASN A 10 -36.27 27.28 -29.06
C ASN A 10 -36.81 26.68 -27.76
N ASP A 11 -37.79 25.78 -27.85
CA ASP A 11 -38.35 25.10 -26.68
C ASP A 11 -37.33 24.09 -26.09
N LEU A 12 -36.59 23.39 -26.96
CA LEU A 12 -35.53 22.47 -26.54
C LEU A 12 -34.35 23.19 -25.86
N THR A 13 -33.94 24.35 -26.38
CA THR A 13 -32.84 25.14 -25.79
C THR A 13 -33.26 25.76 -24.45
N HIS A 14 -34.49 26.26 -24.33
CA HIS A 14 -35.03 26.70 -23.05
C HIS A 14 -35.11 25.55 -22.02
N ARG A 15 -35.51 24.35 -22.45
CA ARG A 15 -35.53 23.16 -21.58
C ARG A 15 -34.13 22.74 -21.12
N LEU A 16 -33.14 22.76 -22.02
CA LEU A 16 -31.73 22.47 -21.70
C LEU A 16 -31.13 23.50 -20.72
N MET A 17 -31.47 24.78 -20.87
CA MET A 17 -31.04 25.82 -19.93
C MET A 17 -31.71 25.65 -18.55
N SER A 18 -32.93 25.14 -18.49
CA SER A 18 -33.62 24.84 -17.24
C SER A 18 -33.05 23.61 -16.52
N LEU A 19 -32.53 22.62 -17.26
CA LEU A 19 -31.90 21.41 -16.70
C LEU A 19 -30.64 21.70 -15.88
N LEU A 20 -29.95 22.81 -16.13
CA LEU A 20 -28.79 23.24 -15.35
C LEU A 20 -29.13 23.54 -13.89
N ASN A 21 -30.42 23.74 -13.58
CA ASN A 21 -30.91 24.13 -12.26
C ASN A 21 -31.76 23.04 -11.57
N GLU A 22 -31.94 21.85 -12.19
CA GLU A 22 -32.74 20.76 -11.62
C GLU A 22 -31.92 19.79 -10.74
N PRO A 23 -32.54 19.20 -9.70
CA PRO A 23 -31.91 18.14 -8.90
C PRO A 23 -31.66 16.86 -9.72
N LEU A 24 -30.62 16.10 -9.34
CA LEU A 24 -30.03 15.00 -10.10
C LEU A 24 -31.03 13.87 -10.49
N ASP A 25 -32.08 13.65 -9.69
CA ASP A 25 -33.11 12.63 -9.96
C ASP A 25 -34.08 13.03 -11.08
N ASN A 26 -34.51 14.30 -11.12
CA ASN A 26 -35.37 14.82 -12.20
C ASN A 26 -34.61 14.94 -13.54
N ALA A 27 -33.29 15.09 -13.46
CA ALA A 27 -32.42 15.14 -14.63
C ALA A 27 -32.43 13.83 -15.44
N GLN A 28 -32.70 12.68 -14.80
CA GLN A 28 -32.71 11.37 -15.47
C GLN A 28 -33.92 11.15 -16.39
N GLU A 29 -35.12 11.60 -15.99
CA GLU A 29 -36.32 11.55 -16.84
C GLU A 29 -36.22 12.53 -18.01
N SER A 30 -35.75 13.75 -17.72
CA SER A 30 -35.48 14.77 -18.74
C SER A 30 -34.38 14.32 -19.72
N LYS A 31 -33.38 13.57 -19.25
CA LYS A 31 -32.35 12.92 -20.08
C LYS A 31 -32.96 11.91 -21.05
N ASN A 32 -33.88 11.06 -20.59
CA ASN A 32 -34.57 10.10 -21.45
C ASN A 32 -35.44 10.78 -22.52
N MET A 33 -36.05 11.92 -22.20
CA MET A 33 -36.81 12.72 -23.17
C MET A 33 -35.92 13.38 -24.22
N PHE A 34 -34.73 13.85 -23.83
CA PHE A 34 -33.75 14.41 -24.78
C PHE A 34 -33.22 13.36 -25.75
N TYR A 35 -32.99 12.11 -25.31
CA TYR A 35 -32.60 11.01 -26.19
C TYR A 35 -33.65 10.61 -27.22
N ARG A 36 -34.91 10.90 -26.95
CA ARG A 36 -36.01 10.61 -27.89
C ARG A 36 -36.22 11.72 -28.91
N ASN A 37 -35.46 12.82 -28.82
CA ASN A 37 -35.62 13.96 -29.71
C ASN A 37 -34.90 13.76 -31.05
N SER A 38 -35.58 14.06 -32.16
CA SER A 38 -35.05 13.91 -33.52
C SER A 38 -33.84 14.82 -33.81
N MET A 39 -33.71 15.95 -33.14
CA MET A 39 -32.62 16.90 -33.33
C MET A 39 -31.39 16.59 -32.46
N GLN A 40 -31.46 15.59 -31.58
CA GLN A 40 -30.39 15.22 -30.65
C GLN A 40 -29.05 14.98 -31.37
N SER A 41 -29.07 14.30 -32.52
CA SER A 41 -27.87 14.02 -33.31
C SER A 41 -27.18 15.31 -33.81
N ALA A 42 -27.95 16.27 -34.30
CA ALA A 42 -27.44 17.55 -34.77
C ALA A 42 -26.85 18.40 -33.62
N PHE A 43 -27.54 18.44 -32.47
CA PHE A 43 -27.02 19.12 -31.28
C PHE A 43 -25.73 18.48 -30.76
N TYR A 44 -25.67 17.15 -30.71
CA TYR A 44 -24.49 16.43 -30.27
C TYR A 44 -23.27 16.72 -31.17
N GLN A 45 -23.49 16.79 -32.48
CA GLN A 45 -22.43 17.12 -33.45
C GLN A 45 -21.88 18.55 -33.26
N VAL A 46 -22.76 19.53 -33.01
CA VAL A 46 -22.36 20.91 -32.69
C VAL A 46 -21.57 20.96 -31.38
N LEU A 47 -22.00 20.22 -30.35
CA LEU A 47 -21.26 20.13 -29.08
C LEU A 47 -19.86 19.53 -29.29
N CYS A 48 -19.72 18.50 -30.15
CA CYS A 48 -18.42 17.91 -30.49
C CYS A 48 -17.50 18.96 -31.13
N GLU A 49 -18.03 19.75 -32.06
CA GLU A 49 -17.28 20.78 -32.76
C GLU A 49 -16.85 21.93 -31.82
N ILE A 50 -17.77 22.39 -30.95
CA ILE A 50 -17.46 23.39 -29.92
C ILE A 50 -16.38 22.86 -28.99
N LYS A 51 -16.49 21.61 -28.54
CA LYS A 51 -15.49 20.98 -27.66
C LYS A 51 -14.12 20.89 -28.33
N GLY A 52 -14.07 20.50 -29.61
CA GLY A 52 -12.82 20.46 -30.38
C GLY A 52 -12.16 21.84 -30.48
N LYS A 53 -12.96 22.89 -30.66
CA LYS A 53 -12.48 24.29 -30.74
C LYS A 53 -12.10 24.90 -29.38
N THR A 54 -12.69 24.43 -28.29
CA THR A 54 -12.46 24.95 -26.92
C THR A 54 -11.48 24.12 -26.08
N ALA A 55 -10.98 22.99 -26.61
CA ALA A 55 -9.98 22.14 -25.94
C ALA A 55 -8.60 22.82 -25.88
N LEU A 56 -8.50 23.89 -25.10
CA LEU A 56 -7.26 24.57 -24.73
C LEU A 56 -7.11 24.44 -23.21
N ASN A 57 -5.88 24.12 -22.76
CA ASN A 57 -5.42 24.02 -21.36
C ASN A 57 -5.66 22.71 -20.56
N THR A 58 -5.54 21.53 -21.17
CA THR A 58 -5.31 20.29 -20.38
C THR A 58 -3.84 20.05 -20.03
N GLY A 59 -2.92 20.87 -20.55
CA GLY A 59 -1.47 20.73 -20.39
C GLY A 59 -0.91 21.05 -19.00
N GLN A 60 -1.73 21.52 -18.05
CA GLN A 60 -1.23 21.81 -16.69
C GLN A 60 -1.26 20.60 -15.75
N LEU A 61 -1.89 19.48 -16.12
CA LEU A 61 -1.86 18.25 -15.30
C LEU A 61 -0.78 17.23 -15.72
N SER A 62 -0.04 17.47 -16.80
CA SER A 62 0.94 16.51 -17.34
C SER A 62 2.31 16.53 -16.65
N ASN A 63 2.59 17.50 -15.77
CA ASN A 63 3.90 17.65 -15.11
C ASN A 63 3.95 17.07 -13.69
N ILE A 64 3.33 15.92 -13.43
CA ILE A 64 3.46 15.28 -12.12
C ILE A 64 4.28 14.02 -12.29
N ASP A 65 5.59 14.14 -12.05
CA ASP A 65 6.62 13.09 -12.06
C ASP A 65 6.03 11.69 -11.85
N ASP A 66 6.10 10.88 -12.90
CA ASP A 66 5.76 9.45 -12.89
C ASP A 66 6.98 8.59 -12.50
N GLN A 67 8.07 9.21 -12.04
CA GLN A 67 9.24 8.47 -11.55
C GLN A 67 8.97 7.92 -10.15
N PRO A 68 9.06 6.60 -9.93
CA PRO A 68 8.94 6.01 -8.60
C PRO A 68 10.04 6.58 -7.70
N SER A 69 9.68 7.03 -6.50
CA SER A 69 10.64 7.59 -5.55
C SER A 69 11.72 6.56 -5.19
N GLU A 70 12.95 7.03 -4.97
CA GLU A 70 14.07 6.16 -4.56
C GLU A 70 13.74 5.34 -3.29
N GLN A 71 12.91 5.93 -2.42
CA GLN A 71 12.39 5.28 -1.22
C GLN A 71 11.51 4.06 -1.55
N LEU A 72 10.61 4.16 -2.54
CA LEU A 72 9.77 3.05 -2.98
C LEU A 72 10.60 1.89 -3.55
N ILE A 73 11.67 2.20 -4.29
CA ILE A 73 12.61 1.18 -4.80
C ILE A 73 13.27 0.44 -3.64
N ARG A 74 13.74 1.17 -2.63
CA ARG A 74 14.39 0.58 -1.44
C ARG A 74 13.44 -0.34 -0.65
N VAL A 75 12.20 0.11 -0.43
CA VAL A 75 11.17 -0.68 0.26
C VAL A 75 10.83 -1.95 -0.54
N ASN A 76 10.67 -1.86 -1.86
CA ASN A 76 10.43 -3.03 -2.71
C ASN A 76 11.55 -4.07 -2.60
N ASN A 77 12.81 -3.64 -2.71
CA ASN A 77 13.96 -4.54 -2.60
C ASN A 77 14.02 -5.24 -1.24
N MET A 78 13.66 -4.54 -0.16
CA MET A 78 13.60 -5.12 1.18
C MET A 78 12.48 -6.17 1.31
N LEU A 79 11.27 -5.89 0.80
CA LEU A 79 10.16 -6.85 0.84
C LEU A 79 10.44 -8.09 -0.02
N VAL A 80 11.12 -7.93 -1.14
CA VAL A 80 11.56 -9.04 -1.99
C VAL A 80 12.59 -9.91 -1.27
N ALA A 81 13.60 -9.30 -0.64
CA ALA A 81 14.61 -10.04 0.12
C ALA A 81 14.00 -10.87 1.27
N GLU A 82 12.88 -10.42 1.81
CA GLU A 82 12.13 -11.11 2.88
C GLU A 82 11.05 -12.07 2.36
N GLY A 83 10.93 -12.24 1.04
CA GLY A 83 9.94 -13.11 0.43
C GLY A 83 8.49 -12.69 0.71
N ILE A 84 8.25 -11.39 0.90
CA ILE A 84 6.92 -10.83 1.16
C ILE A 84 6.27 -10.35 -0.13
N SER A 85 7.05 -9.80 -1.06
CA SER A 85 6.57 -9.43 -2.39
C SER A 85 7.01 -10.49 -3.41
N GLU A 86 6.05 -11.24 -3.94
CA GLU A 86 6.30 -12.26 -4.96
C GLU A 86 6.60 -11.61 -6.32
N ARG A 87 7.87 -11.32 -6.57
CA ARG A 87 8.35 -11.13 -7.95
C ARG A 87 9.76 -11.60 -8.25
N SER A 88 10.40 -12.34 -7.34
CA SER A 88 11.56 -13.17 -7.70
C SER A 88 11.68 -14.36 -6.75
N ALA A 89 11.37 -15.53 -7.30
CA ALA A 89 11.70 -16.80 -6.69
C ALA A 89 13.21 -17.03 -6.76
N SER A 90 13.94 -16.60 -5.73
CA SER A 90 15.30 -17.07 -5.35
C SER A 90 15.73 -16.19 -4.18
N THR A 91 15.99 -16.64 -2.96
CA THR A 91 16.82 -17.77 -2.58
C THR A 91 16.53 -18.03 -1.11
N HIS A 92 16.16 -19.26 -0.76
CA HIS A 92 16.24 -19.71 0.63
C HIS A 92 17.70 -19.63 1.09
N SER A 93 18.07 -18.58 1.82
CA SER A 93 19.32 -18.57 2.58
C SER A 93 19.13 -19.39 3.85
N SER A 94 19.28 -20.70 3.67
CA SER A 94 19.47 -21.65 4.76
C SER A 94 20.83 -21.35 5.42
N LEU A 95 20.82 -20.50 6.44
CA LEU A 95 21.93 -20.41 7.41
C LEU A 95 21.76 -21.56 8.41
N THR A 96 22.20 -22.76 8.00
CA THR A 96 22.38 -23.89 8.90
C THR A 96 23.72 -23.74 9.61
N ASN A 97 23.70 -23.26 10.85
CA ASN A 97 24.75 -23.56 11.81
C ASN A 97 24.13 -24.39 12.94
N SER A 98 24.65 -25.60 13.05
CA SER A 98 24.28 -26.66 13.97
C SER A 98 24.52 -26.25 15.44
N SER A 99 23.81 -26.96 16.33
CA SER A 99 23.87 -26.97 17.81
C SER A 99 23.20 -25.81 18.54
N ASP A 100 21.86 -25.85 18.65
CA ASP A 100 21.10 -25.34 19.81
C ASP A 100 19.58 -25.62 19.63
N GLN A 101 19.01 -26.58 20.36
CA GLN A 101 17.55 -26.82 20.31
C GLN A 101 16.73 -25.61 20.78
N ASN A 102 17.30 -24.75 21.64
CA ASN A 102 16.70 -23.48 22.03
C ASN A 102 16.70 -22.43 20.90
N ASN A 103 17.70 -22.44 20.00
CA ASN A 103 17.71 -21.59 18.80
C ASN A 103 16.70 -22.08 17.75
N MET A 104 16.36 -23.38 17.73
CA MET A 104 15.37 -23.97 16.83
C MET A 104 13.96 -23.44 17.10
N LEU A 105 13.58 -23.30 18.38
CA LEU A 105 12.27 -22.78 18.78
C LEU A 105 12.12 -21.29 18.43
N ASP A 106 13.13 -20.48 18.74
CA ASP A 106 13.12 -19.03 18.43
C ASP A 106 13.08 -18.76 16.92
N TYR A 107 13.78 -19.59 16.14
CA TYR A 107 13.76 -19.50 14.69
C TYR A 107 12.41 -19.91 14.11
N SER A 108 11.78 -20.93 14.69
CA SER A 108 10.40 -21.34 14.37
C SER A 108 9.40 -20.22 14.64
N ASP A 109 9.46 -19.59 15.81
CA ASP A 109 8.57 -18.47 16.18
C ASP A 109 8.78 -17.23 15.30
N TYR A 110 10.03 -16.92 14.96
CA TYR A 110 10.33 -15.85 14.01
C TYR A 110 9.73 -16.14 12.63
N ARG A 111 9.88 -17.38 12.13
CA ARG A 111 9.34 -17.80 10.84
C ARG A 111 7.82 -17.73 10.81
N ILE A 112 7.14 -18.25 11.84
CA ILE A 112 5.68 -18.17 11.96
C ILE A 112 5.20 -16.70 11.96
N LYS A 113 5.88 -15.82 12.71
CA LYS A 113 5.54 -14.39 12.74
C LYS A 113 5.80 -13.70 11.40
N LEU A 114 6.88 -14.07 10.70
CA LEU A 114 7.18 -13.55 9.37
C LEU A 114 6.13 -14.00 8.35
N ASP A 115 5.72 -15.27 8.39
CA ASP A 115 4.65 -15.81 7.54
C ASP A 115 3.31 -15.15 7.83
N ARG A 116 3.04 -14.80 9.10
CA ARG A 116 1.87 -14.00 9.45
C ARG A 116 1.90 -12.61 8.83
N ILE A 117 3.04 -11.93 8.84
CA ILE A 117 3.23 -10.62 8.18
C ILE A 117 3.00 -10.76 6.66
N ARG A 118 3.54 -11.81 6.03
CA ARG A 118 3.32 -12.11 4.61
C ARG A 118 1.84 -12.31 4.28
N GLN A 119 1.15 -13.11 5.09
CA GLN A 119 -0.27 -13.39 4.90
C GLN A 119 -1.12 -12.13 4.99
N ILE A 120 -0.88 -11.28 6.00
CA ILE A 120 -1.59 -10.01 6.16
C ILE A 120 -1.34 -9.09 4.96
N TYR A 121 -0.08 -8.96 4.54
CA TYR A 121 0.28 -8.15 3.37
C TYR A 121 -0.45 -8.59 2.10
N ASN A 122 -0.43 -9.89 1.78
CA ASN A 122 -1.06 -10.41 0.57
C ASN A 122 -2.59 -10.26 0.59
N VAL A 123 -3.24 -10.55 1.73
CA VAL A 123 -4.69 -10.40 1.87
C VAL A 123 -5.11 -8.93 1.77
N GLU A 124 -4.35 -8.01 2.38
CA GLU A 124 -4.63 -6.58 2.27
C GLU A 124 -4.36 -6.04 0.86
N LEU A 125 -3.31 -6.52 0.20
CA LEU A 125 -3.00 -6.14 -1.17
C LEU A 125 -4.10 -6.59 -2.14
N GLU A 126 -4.55 -7.84 -2.05
CA GLU A 126 -5.63 -8.38 -2.90
C GLU A 126 -6.95 -7.60 -2.69
N LYS A 127 -7.34 -7.36 -1.43
CA LYS A 127 -8.52 -6.53 -1.13
C LYS A 127 -8.42 -5.15 -1.74
N TYR A 128 -7.23 -4.57 -1.70
CA TYR A 128 -6.99 -3.26 -2.25
C TYR A 128 -7.05 -3.23 -3.78
N GLU A 129 -6.43 -4.21 -4.44
CA GLU A 129 -6.47 -4.37 -5.89
C GLU A 129 -7.91 -4.56 -6.38
N ASN A 130 -8.69 -5.41 -5.70
CA ASN A 130 -10.11 -5.60 -6.00
C ASN A 130 -10.91 -4.29 -5.87
N HIS A 131 -10.75 -3.55 -4.77
CA HIS A 131 -11.43 -2.25 -4.61
C HIS A 131 -11.01 -1.23 -5.67
N CYS A 132 -9.75 -1.24 -6.10
CA CYS A 132 -9.28 -0.36 -7.17
C CYS A 132 -9.88 -0.72 -8.51
N ASP A 133 -9.99 -2.01 -8.82
CA ASP A 133 -10.60 -2.50 -10.06
C ASP A 133 -12.11 -2.21 -10.09
N ASP A 134 -12.81 -2.40 -8.97
CA ASP A 134 -14.23 -2.04 -8.82
C ASP A 134 -14.43 -0.53 -9.01
N PHE A 135 -13.60 0.29 -8.36
CA PHE A 135 -13.65 1.74 -8.51
C PHE A 135 -13.34 2.19 -9.94
N CYS A 136 -12.30 1.61 -10.57
CA CYS A 136 -11.97 1.90 -11.96
C CYS A 136 -13.13 1.52 -12.90
N SER A 137 -13.77 0.38 -12.66
CA SER A 137 -14.91 -0.08 -13.44
C SER A 137 -16.11 0.85 -13.26
N HIS A 138 -16.40 1.26 -12.02
CA HIS A 138 -17.45 2.23 -11.74
C HIS A 138 -17.23 3.56 -12.46
N VAL A 139 -16.00 4.11 -12.41
CA VAL A 139 -15.70 5.36 -13.10
C VAL A 139 -15.79 5.20 -14.62
N LYS A 140 -15.35 4.09 -15.19
CA LYS A 140 -15.53 3.82 -16.64
C LYS A 140 -17.00 3.81 -17.02
N THR A 141 -17.86 3.15 -16.24
CA THR A 141 -19.31 3.15 -16.45
C THR A 141 -19.88 4.56 -16.38
N LEU A 142 -19.48 5.35 -15.38
CA LEU A 142 -19.92 6.74 -15.23
C LEU A 142 -19.51 7.61 -16.43
N ILE A 143 -18.26 7.48 -16.90
CA ILE A 143 -17.78 8.21 -18.09
C ILE A 143 -18.60 7.82 -19.31
N TRP A 144 -18.82 6.52 -19.51
CA TRP A 144 -19.60 6.02 -20.63
C TRP A 144 -21.05 6.51 -20.58
N GLU A 145 -21.67 6.60 -19.40
CA GLU A 145 -23.01 7.17 -19.26
C GLU A 145 -23.03 8.67 -19.55
N GLN A 146 -21.99 9.40 -19.14
CA GLN A 146 -21.85 10.82 -19.43
C GLN A 146 -21.57 11.09 -20.92
N SER A 147 -20.80 10.22 -21.59
CA SER A 147 -20.46 10.39 -23.01
C SER A 147 -21.70 10.33 -23.90
N LYS A 148 -22.80 9.75 -23.42
CA LYS A 148 -24.06 9.76 -24.14
C LYS A 148 -24.74 11.14 -24.12
N ILE A 149 -24.49 12.00 -23.12
CA ILE A 149 -25.19 13.28 -22.95
C ILE A 149 -24.33 14.45 -23.46
N ARG A 150 -23.01 14.29 -23.35
CA ARG A 150 -22.04 15.29 -23.78
C ARG A 150 -20.85 14.63 -24.47
N PRO A 151 -20.23 15.29 -25.46
CA PRO A 151 -18.99 14.80 -26.04
C PRO A 151 -17.90 14.69 -24.98
N ILE A 152 -17.23 13.55 -24.89
CA ILE A 152 -16.05 13.32 -24.04
C ILE A 152 -14.85 13.10 -24.95
N SER A 153 -13.76 13.82 -24.70
CA SER A 153 -12.51 13.65 -25.47
C SER A 153 -11.75 12.44 -24.95
N GLU A 154 -11.08 11.72 -25.83
CA GLU A 154 -10.19 10.61 -25.45
C GLU A 154 -9.08 11.07 -24.49
N GLN A 155 -8.59 12.30 -24.62
CA GLN A 155 -7.62 12.88 -23.69
C GLN A 155 -8.19 13.05 -22.27
N GLU A 156 -9.47 13.39 -22.14
CA GLU A 156 -10.14 13.54 -20.84
C GLU A 156 -10.33 12.17 -20.17
N LEU A 157 -10.71 11.15 -20.94
CA LEU A 157 -10.77 9.76 -20.50
C LEU A 157 -9.40 9.25 -20.01
N ASN A 158 -8.35 9.50 -20.80
CA ASN A 158 -6.99 9.10 -20.45
C ASN A 158 -6.49 9.82 -19.20
N ASN A 159 -6.79 11.12 -19.06
CA ASN A 159 -6.43 11.89 -17.87
C ASN A 159 -7.16 11.39 -16.62
N MET A 160 -8.45 11.09 -16.71
CA MET A 160 -9.20 10.55 -15.59
C MET A 160 -8.64 9.18 -15.16
N ASN A 161 -8.40 8.28 -16.11
CA ASN A 161 -7.76 6.99 -15.84
C ASN A 161 -6.38 7.17 -15.17
N ARG A 162 -5.57 8.13 -15.61
CA ARG A 162 -4.26 8.44 -15.03
C ARG A 162 -4.38 8.93 -13.58
N ILE A 163 -5.29 9.87 -13.30
CA ILE A 163 -5.52 10.39 -11.94
C ILE A 163 -5.97 9.27 -11.01
N ILE A 164 -6.89 8.42 -11.47
CA ILE A 164 -7.40 7.29 -10.68
C ILE A 164 -6.27 6.31 -10.36
N ARG A 165 -5.51 5.87 -11.37
CA ARG A 165 -4.37 4.96 -11.16
C ARG A 165 -3.34 5.53 -10.19
N LYS A 166 -3.07 6.84 -10.26
CA LYS A 166 -2.15 7.52 -9.34
C LYS A 166 -2.68 7.55 -7.91
N LYS A 167 -3.99 7.79 -7.71
CA LYS A 167 -4.61 7.66 -6.39
C LYS A 167 -4.59 6.20 -5.92
N CYS A 168 -4.79 5.26 -6.83
CA CYS A 168 -4.70 3.83 -6.58
C CYS A 168 -3.26 3.36 -6.25
N SER A 169 -2.21 4.10 -6.62
CA SER A 169 -0.84 3.69 -6.32
C SER A 169 -0.35 4.14 -4.93
N ALA A 170 -1.07 5.06 -4.27
CA ALA A 170 -0.66 5.60 -2.98
C ALA A 170 -0.78 4.58 -1.83
N ILE A 171 -1.85 3.79 -1.82
CA ILE A 171 -2.13 2.85 -0.72
C ILE A 171 -1.22 1.60 -0.79
N PRO A 172 -0.92 1.00 -1.96
CA PRO A 172 0.06 -0.07 -2.05
C PRO A 172 1.45 0.35 -1.59
N PHE A 173 1.83 1.61 -1.83
CA PHE A 173 3.08 2.16 -1.29
C PHE A 173 3.06 2.20 0.24
N GLN A 174 2.01 2.74 0.84
CA GLN A 174 1.89 2.80 2.30
C GLN A 174 1.87 1.39 2.92
N LEU A 175 1.14 0.46 2.31
CA LEU A 175 1.09 -0.93 2.75
C LEU A 175 2.49 -1.55 2.76
N LYS A 176 3.24 -1.38 1.66
CA LYS A 176 4.62 -1.86 1.57
C LYS A 176 5.55 -1.25 2.64
N GLN A 177 5.40 0.04 2.93
CA GLN A 177 6.17 0.70 3.98
C GLN A 177 5.83 0.12 5.37
N ASN A 178 4.55 0.01 5.71
CA ASN A 178 4.10 -0.56 6.98
C ASN A 178 4.58 -2.00 7.17
N THR A 179 4.55 -2.81 6.11
CA THR A 179 5.05 -4.18 6.12
C THR A 179 6.55 -4.24 6.34
N CYS A 180 7.31 -3.35 5.68
CA CYS A 180 8.75 -3.22 5.86
C CYS A 180 9.12 -2.87 7.32
N GLU A 181 8.42 -1.90 7.91
CA GLU A 181 8.58 -1.51 9.31
C GLU A 181 8.28 -2.68 10.26
N ALA A 182 7.19 -3.42 10.02
CA ALA A 182 6.83 -4.60 10.81
C ALA A 182 7.94 -5.67 10.79
N VAL A 183 8.58 -5.89 9.64
CA VAL A 183 9.71 -6.81 9.50
C VAL A 183 10.95 -6.30 10.23
N MET A 184 11.26 -5.01 10.12
CA MET A 184 12.38 -4.40 10.85
C MET A 184 12.23 -4.58 12.36
N ILE A 185 11.02 -4.33 12.88
CA ILE A 185 10.70 -4.52 14.30
C ILE A 185 10.85 -5.99 14.70
N LEU A 186 10.36 -6.92 13.87
CA LEU A 186 10.47 -8.36 14.13
C LEU A 186 11.94 -8.81 14.18
N ARG A 187 12.78 -8.34 13.24
CA ARG A 187 14.23 -8.59 13.23
C ARG A 187 14.94 -8.03 14.45
N SER A 188 14.64 -6.78 14.85
CA SER A 188 15.27 -6.17 16.03
C SER A 188 14.94 -6.98 17.29
N ARG A 189 13.66 -7.33 17.46
CA ARG A 189 13.20 -8.09 18.64
C ARG A 189 13.82 -9.48 18.70
N SER A 190 13.97 -10.18 17.58
CA SER A 190 14.60 -11.51 17.56
C SER A 190 16.11 -11.44 17.86
N LEU A 191 16.80 -10.41 17.36
CA LEU A 191 18.21 -10.19 17.68
C LEU A 191 18.43 -9.80 19.15
N ASP A 192 17.58 -8.95 19.72
CA ASP A 192 17.66 -8.57 21.14
C ASP A 192 17.39 -9.75 22.08
N ALA A 193 16.40 -10.59 21.74
CA ALA A 193 16.14 -11.84 22.47
C ALA A 193 17.37 -12.77 22.44
N ARG A 194 18.04 -12.90 21.29
CA ARG A 194 19.28 -13.67 21.15
C ARG A 194 20.43 -13.09 21.96
N ARG A 195 20.60 -11.76 21.98
CA ARG A 195 21.65 -11.08 22.77
C ARG A 195 21.48 -11.28 24.27
N LYS A 196 20.24 -11.25 24.77
CA LYS A 196 19.93 -11.48 26.20
C LYS A 196 20.18 -12.92 26.66
N ARG A 197 20.13 -13.90 25.76
CA ARG A 197 20.37 -15.33 26.05
C ARG A 197 21.81 -15.77 25.80
N ARG A 198 22.79 -14.86 25.78
CA ARG A 198 24.20 -15.23 25.58
C ARG A 198 24.62 -16.15 26.74
N ASN A 199 24.71 -17.45 26.46
CA ASN A 199 25.05 -18.46 27.46
C ASN A 199 26.45 -18.17 28.01
N PHE A 200 26.60 -18.27 29.33
CA PHE A 200 27.92 -18.23 29.97
C PHE A 200 28.79 -19.36 29.41
N SER A 201 30.09 -19.10 29.29
CA SER A 201 31.03 -20.14 28.86
C SER A 201 31.02 -21.28 29.88
N LYS A 202 31.30 -22.51 29.45
CA LYS A 202 31.37 -23.67 30.37
C LYS A 202 32.34 -23.40 31.54
N LEU A 203 33.47 -22.76 31.24
CA LEU A 203 34.44 -22.30 32.23
C LEU A 203 33.83 -21.30 33.22
N ALA A 204 33.10 -20.29 32.73
CA ALA A 204 32.43 -19.32 33.59
C ALA A 204 31.39 -19.98 34.51
N ILE A 205 30.61 -20.93 33.98
CA ILE A 205 29.64 -21.70 34.77
C ILE A 205 30.37 -22.50 35.85
N GLU A 206 31.46 -23.20 35.51
CA GLU A 206 32.24 -23.99 36.47
C GLU A 206 32.88 -23.10 37.56
N THR A 207 33.44 -21.95 37.19
CA THR A 207 34.03 -20.99 38.13
C THR A 207 32.98 -20.43 39.11
N LEU A 208 31.84 -19.96 38.60
CA LEU A 208 30.76 -19.41 39.43
C LEU A 208 30.14 -20.50 40.32
N THR A 209 29.96 -21.71 39.80
CA THR A 209 29.44 -22.86 40.56
C THR A 209 30.42 -23.29 41.65
N GLY A 210 31.72 -23.32 41.34
CA GLY A 210 32.78 -23.64 42.30
C GLY A 210 32.88 -22.62 43.43
N TYR A 211 32.68 -21.34 43.13
CA TYR A 211 32.59 -20.28 44.15
C TYR A 211 31.39 -20.51 45.08
N PHE A 212 30.21 -20.77 44.52
CA PHE A 212 29.00 -21.03 45.31
C PHE A 212 29.17 -22.21 46.28
N HIS A 213 29.74 -23.33 45.80
CA HIS A 213 29.94 -24.51 46.65
C HIS A 213 31.05 -24.35 47.69
N SER A 214 32.06 -23.52 47.44
CA SER A 214 33.09 -23.21 48.44
C SER A 214 32.62 -22.21 49.50
N HIS A 215 31.57 -21.43 49.21
CA HIS A 215 31.05 -20.38 50.08
C HIS A 215 29.61 -20.67 50.55
N LEU A 216 29.27 -21.94 50.79
CA LEU A 216 27.93 -22.36 51.27
C LEU A 216 27.49 -21.66 52.57
N SER A 217 28.42 -21.32 53.45
CA SER A 217 28.14 -20.64 54.72
C SER A 217 27.88 -19.14 54.57
N ASN A 218 28.43 -18.51 53.52
CA ASN A 218 28.19 -17.11 53.19
C ASN A 218 28.14 -16.94 51.66
N PRO A 219 26.99 -17.22 51.03
CA PRO A 219 26.88 -17.34 49.57
C PRO A 219 26.93 -16.00 48.83
N TYR A 220 26.96 -14.87 49.54
CA TYR A 220 26.98 -13.54 48.95
C TYR A 220 28.43 -13.04 48.86
N PRO A 221 29.01 -12.94 47.64
CA PRO A 221 30.35 -12.40 47.46
C PRO A 221 30.42 -10.92 47.86
N SER A 222 31.57 -10.48 48.36
CA SER A 222 31.90 -9.06 48.49
C SER A 222 32.04 -8.40 47.10
N GLU A 223 31.98 -7.07 47.03
CA GLU A 223 32.17 -6.33 45.76
C GLU A 223 33.52 -6.69 45.09
N GLU A 224 34.58 -6.83 45.87
CA GLU A 224 35.90 -7.24 45.37
C GLU A 224 35.88 -8.67 44.78
N ALA A 225 35.27 -9.63 45.49
CA ALA A 225 35.14 -11.00 44.99
C ALA A 225 34.25 -11.07 43.73
N LYS A 226 33.26 -10.19 43.63
CA LYS A 226 32.39 -10.09 42.46
C LYS A 226 33.14 -9.56 41.23
N GLU A 227 34.00 -8.56 41.41
CA GLU A 227 34.87 -8.05 40.34
C GLU A 227 35.87 -9.10 39.85
N GLU A 228 36.47 -9.87 40.76
CA GLU A 228 37.39 -10.97 40.41
C GLU A 228 36.69 -12.09 39.63
N LEU A 229 35.50 -12.53 40.08
CA LEU A 229 34.74 -13.57 39.39
C LEU A 229 34.28 -13.11 38.00
N ALA A 230 33.82 -11.86 37.87
CA ALA A 230 33.44 -11.28 36.59
C ALA A 230 34.64 -11.23 35.63
N SER A 231 35.81 -10.81 36.13
CA SER A 231 37.07 -10.79 35.37
C SER A 231 37.50 -12.19 34.89
N GLN A 232 37.47 -13.18 35.79
CA GLN A 232 37.82 -14.58 35.47
C GLN A 232 36.85 -15.22 34.45
N CYS A 233 35.57 -14.84 34.51
CA CYS A 233 34.54 -15.37 33.63
C CYS A 233 34.43 -14.61 32.29
N GLY A 234 35.12 -13.48 32.14
CA GLY A 234 35.00 -12.59 30.98
C GLY A 234 33.61 -11.95 30.86
N LEU A 235 32.98 -11.67 32.01
CA LEU A 235 31.64 -11.10 32.13
C LEU A 235 31.71 -9.68 32.67
N SER A 236 30.66 -8.89 32.46
CA SER A 236 30.53 -7.63 33.19
C SER A 236 30.04 -7.90 34.62
N VAL A 237 30.39 -7.03 35.58
CA VAL A 237 29.96 -7.14 37.00
C VAL A 237 28.43 -7.11 37.15
N ALA A 238 27.71 -6.61 36.14
CA ALA A 238 26.25 -6.56 36.12
C ALA A 238 25.58 -7.84 35.57
N GLN A 239 26.34 -8.71 34.89
CA GLN A 239 25.88 -10.00 34.36
C GLN A 239 25.99 -11.09 35.42
#